data_AF-A0A9D5Z326-F1
#
_entry.id   AF-A0A9D5Z326-F1
#
_cell.length_a   1.000
_cell.length_b   1.000
_cell.length_c   1.000
_cell.angle_alpha   90.00
_cell.angle_beta   90.00
_cell.angle_gamma   90.00
#
_symmetry.space_group_name_H-M   'P 1'
#
loop_
_entity.id
_entity.type
_entity.pdbx_description
1 polymer ?
#
loop_
_entity_poly.entity_id
_entity_poly.type
_entity_poly.pdbx_seq_one_letter_code
_entity_poly.pdbx_strand_id
1 'polypeptide(L)'
;MLGVRLDTELESRLSALAERTHRSKSYHAKEALARYVKQEEAKEQADKESLERWEAYKENGESVSNQSVMDWLGSWGTEQEKPCPEK
;
A
#
# COMPACT_ATOMS: atom_id res chain seq x y z
N MET A 1 -10.08 -19.92 17.93
CA MET A 1 -10.87 -19.93 16.68
C MET A 1 -11.62 -18.61 16.62
N LEU A 2 -11.41 -17.78 15.60
CA LEU A 2 -12.10 -16.48 15.46
C LEU A 2 -13.44 -16.73 14.77
N GLY A 3 -14.55 -16.37 15.43
CA GLY A 3 -15.89 -16.40 14.85
C GLY A 3 -16.29 -14.99 14.42
N VAL A 4 -16.60 -14.81 13.14
CA VAL A 4 -17.05 -13.53 12.59
C VAL A 4 -18.50 -13.66 12.17
N ARG A 5 -19.34 -12.73 12.62
CA ARG A 5 -20.74 -12.68 12.22
C ARG A 5 -20.84 -11.94 10.88
N LEU A 6 -21.32 -12.63 9.87
CA LEU A 6 -21.58 -12.06 8.55
C LEU A 6 -23.08 -11.78 8.43
N ASP A 7 -23.42 -10.69 7.74
CA ASP A 7 -24.79 -10.49 7.28
C ASP A 7 -25.17 -11.53 6.21
N THR A 8 -26.46 -11.67 5.95
CA THR A 8 -27.00 -12.68 5.04
C THR A 8 -26.52 -12.50 3.60
N GLU A 9 -26.33 -11.26 3.15
CA GLU A 9 -25.86 -10.98 1.78
C GLU A 9 -24.41 -11.42 1.61
N LEU A 10 -23.55 -11.04 2.55
CA LEU A 10 -22.13 -11.35 2.52
C LEU A 10 -21.88 -12.85 2.65
N GLU A 11 -22.62 -13.55 3.53
CA GLU A 11 -22.56 -15.01 3.65
C GLU A 11 -22.97 -15.71 2.35
N SER A 12 -24.02 -15.22 1.68
CA SER A 12 -24.45 -15.76 0.38
C SER A 12 -23.39 -15.57 -0.69
N ARG A 13 -22.81 -14.37 -0.80
CA ARG A 13 -21.72 -14.05 -1.75
C ARG A 13 -20.47 -14.88 -1.48
N LEU A 14 -20.10 -15.07 -0.21
CA LEU A 14 -18.96 -15.91 0.19
C LEU A 14 -19.20 -17.39 -0.15
N SER A 15 -20.43 -17.87 0.03
CA SER A 15 -20.84 -19.23 -0.36
C SER A 15 -20.70 -19.45 -1.87
N ALA A 16 -21.25 -18.55 -2.68
CA ALA A 16 -21.14 -18.63 -4.13
C ALA A 16 -19.69 -18.56 -4.62
N LEU A 17 -18.85 -17.73 -3.98
CA LEU A 17 -17.42 -17.66 -4.28
C LEU A 17 -16.70 -18.98 -3.94
N ALA A 18 -17.00 -19.56 -2.78
CA ALA A 18 -16.46 -20.84 -2.36
C ALA A 18 -16.80 -21.96 -3.35
N GLU A 19 -18.06 -22.04 -3.78
CA GLU A 19 -18.52 -23.00 -4.78
C GLU A 19 -17.81 -22.83 -6.12
N ARG A 20 -17.78 -21.61 -6.66
CA ARG A 20 -17.16 -21.31 -7.96
C ARG A 20 -15.66 -21.57 -8.01
N THR A 21 -14.98 -21.45 -6.87
CA THR A 21 -13.52 -21.61 -6.78
C THR A 21 -13.09 -22.98 -6.25
N HIS A 22 -14.06 -23.82 -5.84
CA HIS A 22 -13.81 -25.09 -5.14
C HIS A 22 -12.88 -24.94 -3.92
N ARG A 23 -13.02 -23.82 -3.19
CA ARG A 23 -12.26 -23.53 -1.96
C ARG A 23 -13.23 -23.27 -0.82
N SER A 24 -12.81 -23.56 0.41
CA SER A 24 -13.67 -23.36 1.58
C SER A 24 -13.93 -21.87 1.85
N LYS A 25 -15.05 -21.56 2.48
CA LYS A 25 -15.35 -20.20 2.97
C LYS A 25 -14.22 -19.67 3.87
N SER A 26 -13.70 -20.53 4.75
CA SER A 26 -12.59 -20.18 5.65
C SER A 26 -11.30 -19.84 4.92
N TYR A 27 -11.04 -20.45 3.75
CA TYR A 27 -9.90 -20.08 2.91
C TYR A 27 -10.03 -18.63 2.42
N HIS A 28 -11.19 -18.29 1.84
CA HIS A 28 -11.45 -16.93 1.36
C HIS A 28 -11.48 -15.90 2.48
N ALA A 29 -12.07 -16.24 3.63
CA ALA A 29 -12.09 -15.36 4.80
C ALA A 29 -10.67 -15.10 5.31
N LYS A 30 -9.80 -16.13 5.39
CA LYS A 30 -8.40 -15.97 5.76
C LYS A 30 -7.65 -15.09 4.77
N GLU A 31 -7.84 -15.32 3.48
CA GLU A 31 -7.18 -14.57 2.41
C GLU A 31 -7.62 -13.09 2.42
N ALA A 32 -8.91 -12.82 2.62
CA ALA A 32 -9.43 -11.48 2.75
C ALA A 32 -8.86 -10.77 3.98
N LEU A 33 -8.81 -11.45 5.14
CA LEU A 33 -8.20 -10.89 6.35
C LEU A 33 -6.71 -10.57 6.15
N ALA A 34 -5.96 -11.48 5.53
CA ALA A 34 -4.53 -11.29 5.28
C ALA A 34 -4.27 -10.07 4.38
N ARG A 35 -5.09 -9.89 3.34
CA ARG A 35 -5.00 -8.72 2.45
C ARG A 35 -5.36 -7.43 3.18
N TYR A 36 -6.43 -7.45 3.98
CA TYR A 36 -6.85 -6.29 4.77
C TYR A 36 -5.75 -5.87 5.76
N VAL A 37 -5.24 -6.81 6.57
CA VAL A 37 -4.18 -6.52 7.54
C VAL A 37 -2.94 -5.95 6.85
N LYS A 38 -2.49 -6.57 5.75
CA LYS A 38 -1.35 -6.07 4.98
C LYS A 38 -1.57 -4.65 4.46
N GLN A 39 -2.79 -4.33 4.03
CA GLN A 39 -3.13 -2.99 3.55
C GLN A 39 -3.11 -1.96 4.68
N GLU A 40 -3.68 -2.31 5.84
CA GLU A 40 -3.70 -1.42 7.02
C GLU A 40 -2.28 -1.17 7.54
N GLU A 41 -1.45 -2.22 7.64
CA GLU A 41 -0.04 -2.09 8.05
C GLU A 41 0.76 -1.22 7.08
N ALA A 42 0.56 -1.39 5.77
CA ALA A 42 1.22 -0.56 4.76
C ALA A 42 0.78 0.90 4.83
N LYS A 43 -0.50 1.16 5.12
CA LYS A 43 -1.02 2.51 5.30
C LYS A 43 -0.43 3.17 6.54
N GLU A 44 -0.43 2.47 7.68
CA GLU A 44 0.17 2.97 8.92
C GLU A 44 1.65 3.30 8.74
N GLN A 45 2.39 2.42 8.06
CA GLN A 45 3.80 2.67 7.75
C GLN A 45 3.99 3.91 6.87
N ALA A 46 3.17 4.06 5.82
CA ALA A 46 3.24 5.23 4.95
C ALA A 46 2.87 6.54 5.67
N ASP A 47 1.88 6.51 6.56
CA ASP A 47 1.48 7.65 7.38
C ASP A 47 2.60 8.05 8.35
N LYS A 48 3.24 7.06 8.98
CA LYS A 48 4.40 7.26 9.86
C LYS A 48 5.57 7.89 9.11
N GLU A 49 5.97 7.33 7.96
CA GLU A 49 7.05 7.89 7.13
C GLU A 49 6.74 9.30 6.65
N SER A 50 5.47 9.58 6.32
CA SER A 50 5.05 10.92 5.90
C SER A 50 5.18 11.93 7.04
N LEU A 51 4.79 11.54 8.25
CA LEU A 51 4.94 12.39 9.44
C LEU A 51 6.42 12.61 9.78
N GLU A 52 7.26 11.57 9.76
CA GLU A 52 8.71 11.69 10.00
C GLU A 52 9.37 12.63 8.97
N ARG A 53 9.02 12.51 7.68
CA ARG A 53 9.51 13.41 6.63
C ARG A 53 9.04 14.85 6.85
N TRP A 54 7.81 15.04 7.32
CA TRP A 54 7.27 16.36 7.62
C TRP A 54 7.97 17.02 8.82
N GLU A 55 8.19 16.29 9.90
CA GLU A 55 8.92 16.78 11.07
C GLU A 55 10.36 17.17 10.70
N ALA A 56 11.08 16.32 9.97
CA ALA A 56 12.43 16.63 9.49
C ALA A 56 12.46 17.93 8.66
N TYR A 57 11.52 18.08 7.71
CA TYR A 57 11.42 19.30 6.91
C TYR A 57 11.15 20.56 7.75
N LYS A 58 10.30 20.47 8.78
CA LYS A 58 10.07 21.61 9.69
C LYS A 58 11.33 21.99 10.48
N GLU A 59 12.18 21.02 10.81
CA GLU A 59 13.41 21.25 11.57
C GLU A 59 14.54 21.83 10.72
N ASN A 60 14.77 21.29 9.51
CA ASN A 60 15.96 21.61 8.71
C ASN A 60 15.66 22.33 7.38
N GLY A 61 14.39 22.34 6.92
CA GLY A 61 13.99 22.90 5.63
C GLY A 61 14.51 22.14 4.40
N GLU A 62 15.19 21.01 4.58
CA GLU A 62 15.81 20.23 3.50
C GLU A 62 14.75 19.59 2.63
N SER A 63 14.85 19.84 1.33
CA SER A 63 13.95 19.30 0.32
C SER A 63 14.69 19.17 -1.00
N VAL A 64 14.30 18.19 -1.80
CA VAL A 64 14.79 18.09 -3.17
C VAL A 64 14.11 19.17 -4.01
N SER A 65 14.89 19.96 -4.74
CA SER A 65 14.34 20.97 -5.64
C SER A 65 13.53 20.33 -6.78
N ASN A 66 12.42 20.96 -7.15
CA ASN A 66 11.61 20.51 -8.29
C ASN A 66 12.43 20.44 -9.59
N GLN A 67 13.37 21.37 -9.79
CA GLN A 67 14.23 21.36 -10.98
C GLN A 67 15.12 20.11 -11.02
N SER A 68 15.74 19.74 -9.90
CA SER A 68 16.56 18.52 -9.80
C SER A 68 15.74 17.26 -10.12
N VAL A 69 14.49 17.20 -9.65
CA VAL A 69 13.57 16.09 -9.96
C VAL A 69 13.22 16.06 -11.44
N MET A 70 12.87 17.20 -12.03
CA MET A 70 12.51 17.28 -13.44
C MET A 70 13.68 16.96 -14.38
N ASP A 71 14.89 17.40 -14.02
CA ASP A 71 16.11 17.08 -14.75
C ASP A 71 16.44 15.59 -14.71
N TRP A 72 16.16 14.93 -13.58
CA TRP A 72 16.31 13.49 -13.41
C TRP A 72 15.26 12.72 -14.23
N LEU A 73 13.98 13.05 -14.06
CA LEU A 73 12.88 12.42 -14.81
C LEU A 73 13.04 12.58 -16.32
N GLY A 74 13.53 13.74 -16.78
CA GLY A 74 13.79 14.01 -18.19
C GLY A 74 14.95 13.21 -18.79
N SER A 75 15.80 12.61 -17.95
CA SER A 75 16.92 11.77 -18.39
C SER A 75 16.58 10.28 -18.50
N TRP A 76 15.43 9.86 -17.97
CA TRP A 76 14.99 8.45 -18.00
C TRP A 76 14.86 7.92 -19.42
N GLY A 77 15.39 6.71 -19.65
CA GLY A 77 15.34 6.08 -20.98
C GLY A 77 16.31 6.67 -22.00
N THR A 78 17.24 7.52 -21.57
CA THR A 78 18.36 8.00 -22.38
C THR A 78 19.66 7.29 -21.99
N GLU A 79 20.70 7.39 -22.83
CA GLU A 79 22.03 6.89 -22.49
C GLU A 79 22.70 7.68 -21.34
N GLN A 80 22.11 8.81 -20.93
CA GLN A 80 22.62 9.73 -19.91
C GLN A 80 21.64 9.84 -18.72
N GLU A 81 20.98 8.74 -18.37
CA GLU A 81 20.10 8.70 -17.21
C GLU A 81 20.86 9.12 -15.94
N LYS A 82 20.34 10.15 -15.29
CA LYS A 82 20.92 10.77 -14.08
C LYS A 82 20.55 9.95 -12.84
N PRO A 83 21.36 10.01 -11.76
CA PRO A 83 20.97 9.41 -10.48
C PRO A 83 19.77 10.15 -9.87
N CYS A 84 19.01 9.43 -9.03
CA CYS A 84 17.92 10.02 -8.26
C CYS A 84 18.45 11.18 -7.40
N PRO A 85 17.83 12.37 -7.44
CA PRO A 85 18.29 13.50 -6.67
C PRO A 85 18.04 13.27 -5.17
N GLU A 86 19.06 13.56 -4.36
CA GLU A 86 19.02 13.46 -2.90
C GLU A 86 18.69 14.82 -2.27
N LYS A 87 18.23 14.80 -1.01
CA LYS A 87 17.94 16.02 -0.25
C LYS A 87 19.23 16.62 0.28
#